data_AF-A0ABD5S6G8-F1
#
_entry.id   AF-A0ABD5S6G8-F1
#
_cell.length_a   1.000
_cell.length_b   1.000
_cell.length_c   1.000
_cell.angle_alpha   90.00
_cell.angle_beta   90.00
_cell.angle_gamma   90.00
#
_symmetry.space_group_name_H-M   'P 1'
#
loop_
_entity.id
_entity.type
_entity.pdbx_description
1 polymer ?
#
loop_
_entity_poly.entity_id
_entity_poly.type
_entity_poly.pdbx_seq_one_letter_code
_entity_poly.pdbx_strand_id
1 'polypeptide(L)'
;MNVVPDTSAVVDGRVSERVEDGTYEGATVVVPEAVVGELESQANDGLESGWDGLSELQRLAEFADEGRIGLRYVGERPTGDARSHADEGDVDALIRDVADAEGATLLSSDIVQAEVARAKGIDVEYVEPVARGVVDELPIADYFTDETMSVHLKSGTKPKAKRGSLGEMRYEVIEEETTSEERMAELANSIVDLARQSSDGFIELSDDGMDIVQYRNYRIAVARPPFADGIEITAVRPIAKTTLDDYEFADELRERFLERKRGVLISGSPGAGKSTFAQAVAEFLNDNDYAVKTMEKPRDLQVGPEITQYGALGGKMENTADSLLLVRPDYTIYDEVRKTKDFEVFSDMRMAGVGMVGVVHASRAIDALQRLVGRVELGMIPQIVDTVVYIEAGEVHTVYDVTTEVKVPAGLTAEDLARPVIQVRNFETGTPEYEIYTFNRQVVTVPLNDEESGESETGVGRIAKQEIEREIRAVAHGHVDVELTGNDGAIVYVGEGDIGTVIGKGGGRIADIENRLGIEIDVRTHDEKPSDGPSGNGSGGRGGGGSTGSGQVGEERGSVVQPEITSRHVVLAVDEGVGETVEVRANGEYLFTATVGRGGEVQVSRGSAIAEELEDAIDRKRTITVVPAR
;
A
#
# COMPACT_ATOMS: atom_id res chain seq x y z
N MET A 1 32.76 36.10 43.21
CA MET A 1 31.60 35.71 42.40
C MET A 1 31.43 34.21 42.54
N ASN A 2 30.22 33.71 42.73
CA ASN A 2 29.94 32.26 42.75
C ASN A 2 29.26 31.90 41.44
N VAL A 3 29.72 30.83 40.80
CA VAL A 3 29.18 30.34 39.54
C VAL A 3 28.82 28.87 39.71
N VAL A 4 27.64 28.48 39.26
CA VAL A 4 27.21 27.07 39.21
C VAL A 4 27.05 26.70 37.75
N PRO A 5 27.93 25.85 37.18
CA PRO A 5 27.75 25.36 35.82
C PRO A 5 26.76 24.18 35.81
N ASP A 6 25.93 24.12 34.78
CA ASP A 6 25.14 22.92 34.48
C ASP A 6 25.94 21.90 33.65
N THR A 7 25.35 20.73 33.38
CA THR A 7 26.01 19.67 32.61
C THR A 7 26.42 20.16 31.23
N SER A 8 25.55 20.91 30.53
CA SER A 8 25.84 21.43 29.19
C SER A 8 27.06 22.36 29.15
N ALA A 9 27.18 23.28 30.12
CA ALA A 9 28.29 24.22 30.20
C ALA A 9 29.62 23.54 30.56
N VAL A 10 29.59 22.45 31.34
CA VAL A 10 30.78 21.65 31.66
C VAL A 10 31.21 20.83 30.44
N VAL A 11 30.29 20.15 29.76
CA VAL A 11 30.60 19.38 28.54
C VAL A 11 31.21 20.27 27.45
N ASP A 12 30.65 21.48 27.27
CA ASP A 12 31.11 22.43 26.25
C ASP A 12 32.42 23.15 26.62
N GLY A 13 33.00 22.90 27.79
CA GLY A 13 34.23 23.58 28.24
C GLY A 13 34.05 25.09 28.49
N ARG A 14 32.80 25.56 28.66
CA ARG A 14 32.48 26.99 28.83
C ARG A 14 32.99 27.56 30.15
N VAL A 15 33.27 26.70 31.14
CA VAL A 15 33.76 27.13 32.45
C VAL A 15 35.24 27.48 32.37
N SER A 16 36.07 26.60 31.81
CA SER A 16 37.51 26.80 31.64
C SER A 16 37.81 27.95 30.69
N GLU A 17 37.04 28.10 29.61
CA GLU A 17 37.13 29.24 28.69
C GLU A 17 37.10 30.59 29.43
N ARG A 18 36.16 30.75 30.38
CA ARG A 18 36.00 31.97 31.19
C ARG A 18 37.07 32.16 32.25
N VAL A 19 37.71 31.08 32.67
CA VAL A 19 38.89 31.19 33.55
C VAL A 19 40.09 31.67 32.75
N GLU A 20 40.21 31.23 31.50
CA GLU A 20 41.30 31.58 30.59
C GLU A 20 41.24 33.02 30.06
N ASP A 21 40.05 33.51 29.75
CA ASP A 21 39.86 34.90 29.31
C ASP A 21 39.89 35.94 30.46
N GLY A 22 39.97 35.45 31.71
CA GLY A 22 40.07 36.26 32.93
C GLY A 22 38.71 36.67 33.53
N THR A 23 37.59 36.30 32.91
CA THR A 23 36.24 36.62 33.39
C THR A 23 35.95 36.00 34.77
N TYR A 24 36.43 34.78 34.99
CA TYR A 24 36.26 34.03 36.25
C TYR A 24 37.49 34.07 37.17
N GLU A 25 38.46 34.97 36.93
CA GLU A 25 39.63 35.08 37.80
C GLU A 25 39.21 35.45 39.24
N GLY A 26 39.56 34.61 40.21
CA GLY A 26 39.15 34.73 41.61
C GLY A 26 37.68 34.38 41.91
N ALA A 27 36.94 33.81 40.94
CA ALA A 27 35.60 33.28 41.16
C ALA A 27 35.64 31.95 41.92
N THR A 28 34.52 31.59 42.56
CA THR A 28 34.30 30.26 43.14
C THR A 28 33.34 29.48 42.25
N VAL A 29 33.85 28.47 41.56
CA VAL A 29 33.05 27.53 40.77
C VAL A 29 32.50 26.45 41.71
N VAL A 30 31.19 26.34 41.76
CA VAL A 30 30.45 25.39 42.60
C VAL A 30 29.83 24.35 41.67
N VAL A 31 30.46 23.18 41.55
CA VAL A 31 30.01 22.10 40.69
C VAL A 31 28.99 21.24 41.45
N PRO A 32 27.75 21.09 40.96
CA PRO A 32 26.78 20.20 41.59
C PRO A 32 27.19 18.72 41.50
N GLU A 33 27.01 17.95 42.57
CA GLU A 33 27.23 16.48 42.56
C GLU A 33 26.32 15.77 41.53
N ALA A 34 25.19 16.38 41.19
CA ALA A 34 24.32 15.90 40.12
C ALA A 34 24.98 15.96 38.73
N VAL A 35 25.73 17.03 38.42
CA VAL A 35 26.51 17.15 37.17
C VAL A 35 27.59 16.08 37.10
N VAL A 36 28.31 15.84 38.20
CA VAL A 36 29.34 14.79 38.26
C VAL A 36 28.73 13.41 38.04
N GLY A 37 27.60 13.11 38.71
CA GLY A 37 26.91 11.84 38.57
C GLY A 37 26.42 11.59 37.15
N GLU A 38 25.91 12.62 36.47
CA GLU A 38 25.48 12.55 35.08
C GLU A 38 26.65 12.30 34.13
N LEU A 39 27.74 13.06 34.25
CA LEU A 39 28.96 12.90 33.43
C LEU A 39 29.59 11.50 33.61
N GLU A 40 29.66 11.01 34.84
CA GLU A 40 30.13 9.64 35.12
C GLU A 40 29.22 8.59 34.47
N SER A 41 27.89 8.77 34.50
CA SER A 41 26.96 7.85 33.83
C SER A 41 27.19 7.85 32.33
N GLN A 42 27.22 9.04 31.71
CA GLN A 42 27.46 9.20 30.27
C GLN A 42 28.79 8.57 29.84
N ALA A 43 29.87 8.77 30.60
CA ALA A 43 31.17 8.17 30.30
C ALA A 43 31.18 6.64 30.43
N ASN A 44 30.49 6.09 31.44
CA ASN A 44 30.33 4.64 31.62
C ASN A 44 29.49 4.00 30.50
N ASP A 45 28.53 4.75 29.95
CA ASP A 45 27.71 4.36 28.81
C ASP A 45 28.44 4.52 27.47
N GLY A 46 29.69 5.01 27.49
CA GLY A 46 30.53 5.18 26.31
C GLY A 46 30.24 6.45 25.51
N LEU A 47 29.49 7.41 26.06
CA LEU A 47 29.22 8.70 25.43
C LEU A 47 30.43 9.63 25.56
N GLU A 48 30.84 10.23 24.45
CA GLU A 48 31.98 11.16 24.37
C GLU A 48 31.75 12.42 25.22
N SER A 49 30.50 12.91 25.29
CA SER A 49 30.10 14.04 26.13
C SER A 49 30.46 13.85 27.61
N GLY A 50 30.33 12.61 28.12
CA GLY A 50 30.72 12.28 29.49
C GLY A 50 32.23 12.38 29.70
N TRP A 51 33.03 11.93 28.74
CA TRP A 51 34.49 12.05 28.79
C TRP A 51 34.95 13.51 28.65
N ASP A 52 34.35 14.28 27.75
CA ASP A 52 34.62 15.71 27.57
C ASP A 52 34.34 16.49 28.87
N GLY A 53 33.19 16.25 29.51
CA GLY A 53 32.88 16.89 30.78
C GLY A 53 33.81 16.46 31.94
N LEU A 54 34.22 15.19 32.00
CA LEU A 54 35.20 14.73 32.99
C LEU A 54 36.59 15.38 32.78
N SER A 55 37.02 15.55 31.53
CA SER A 55 38.23 16.28 31.18
C SER A 55 38.15 17.76 31.57
N GLU A 56 37.00 18.40 31.37
CA GLU A 56 36.77 19.77 31.84
C GLU A 56 36.89 19.88 33.37
N LEU A 57 36.28 18.94 34.12
CA LEU A 57 36.39 18.93 35.58
C LEU A 57 37.84 18.80 36.07
N GLN A 58 38.68 18.03 35.37
CA GLN A 58 40.12 17.94 35.66
C GLN A 58 40.81 19.29 35.42
N ARG A 59 40.50 19.97 34.32
CA ARG A 59 41.06 21.29 33.99
C ARG A 59 40.66 22.36 35.03
N LEU A 60 39.42 22.32 35.53
CA LEU A 60 38.98 23.20 36.60
C LEU A 60 39.73 22.94 37.92
N ALA A 61 40.06 21.68 38.21
CA ALA A 61 40.88 21.33 39.37
C ALA A 61 42.30 21.88 39.24
N GLU A 62 42.91 21.81 38.05
CA GLU A 62 44.22 22.42 37.79
C GLU A 62 44.19 23.94 38.01
N PHE A 63 43.18 24.65 37.52
CA PHE A 63 43.03 26.09 37.77
C PHE A 63 42.81 26.43 39.24
N ALA A 64 42.17 25.55 40.00
CA ALA A 64 42.02 25.73 41.44
C ALA A 64 43.36 25.54 42.17
N ASP A 65 44.16 24.55 41.78
CA ASP A 65 45.50 24.30 42.32
C ASP A 65 46.48 25.45 41.99
N GLU A 66 46.33 26.08 40.82
CA GLU A 66 47.03 27.31 40.43
C GLU A 66 46.55 28.56 41.19
N GLY A 67 45.46 28.46 41.96
CA GLY A 67 44.88 29.56 42.73
C GLY A 67 44.13 30.59 41.87
N ARG A 68 43.80 30.25 40.61
CA ARG A 68 43.06 31.11 39.69
C ARG A 68 41.58 31.16 40.01
N ILE A 69 41.03 30.05 40.54
CA ILE A 69 39.64 29.93 41.00
C ILE A 69 39.56 29.20 42.34
N GLY A 70 38.43 29.33 43.04
CA GLY A 70 38.03 28.37 44.06
C GLY A 70 37.13 27.30 43.44
N LEU A 71 37.33 26.03 43.77
CA LEU A 71 36.50 24.92 43.29
C LEU A 71 35.83 24.20 44.47
N ARG A 72 34.52 24.01 44.40
CA ARG A 72 33.73 23.26 45.40
C ARG A 72 32.77 22.30 44.70
N TYR A 73 32.63 21.10 45.23
CA TYR A 73 31.60 20.14 44.84
C TYR A 73 30.51 20.14 45.92
N VAL A 74 29.24 20.36 45.52
CA VAL A 74 28.12 20.60 46.45
C VAL A 74 26.85 19.92 45.94
N GLY A 75 25.96 19.54 46.85
CA GLY A 75 24.64 19.00 46.52
C GLY A 75 24.53 17.50 46.79
N GLU A 76 23.39 16.93 46.40
CA GLU A 76 23.12 15.51 46.55
C GLU A 76 23.43 14.77 45.24
N ARG A 77 24.03 13.58 45.36
CA ARG A 77 24.23 12.69 44.22
C ARG A 77 22.91 11.98 43.91
N PRO A 78 22.43 11.98 42.66
CA PRO A 78 21.21 11.27 42.28
C PRO A 78 21.33 9.78 42.63
N THR A 79 20.34 9.23 43.34
CA THR A 79 20.28 7.80 43.67
C THR A 79 19.32 7.08 42.72
N GLY A 80 19.83 6.52 41.62
CA GLY A 80 19.04 5.66 40.71
C GLY A 80 19.85 5.11 39.54
N ASP A 81 19.56 3.87 39.13
CA ASP A 81 20.01 3.30 37.84
C ASP A 81 19.36 4.11 36.69
N ALA A 82 20.14 4.98 36.03
CA ALA A 82 19.71 5.92 35.00
C ALA A 82 19.20 5.20 33.74
N ARG A 83 17.88 5.21 33.49
CA ARG A 83 17.30 4.60 32.27
C ARG A 83 16.08 5.32 31.67
N SER A 84 15.80 6.60 31.98
CA SER A 84 14.68 7.28 31.33
C SER A 84 14.86 8.78 31.10
N HIS A 85 14.30 9.30 29.99
CA HIS A 85 14.18 10.73 29.69
C HIS A 85 13.29 11.51 30.69
N ALA A 86 12.69 10.82 31.67
CA ALA A 86 11.96 11.48 32.75
C ALA A 86 12.90 12.07 33.83
N ASP A 87 14.18 11.68 33.84
CA ASP A 87 15.17 12.01 34.88
C ASP A 87 16.07 13.23 34.53
N GLU A 88 16.10 13.68 33.27
CA GLU A 88 16.92 14.83 32.82
C GLU A 88 16.45 16.14 33.49
N GLY A 89 15.14 16.31 33.61
CA GLY A 89 14.55 17.45 34.33
C GLY A 89 14.80 17.45 35.85
N ASP A 90 15.09 16.29 36.44
CA ASP A 90 15.37 16.16 37.87
C ASP A 90 16.81 16.58 38.20
N VAL A 91 17.77 16.23 37.34
CA VAL A 91 19.15 16.73 37.46
C VAL A 91 19.19 18.25 37.30
N ASP A 92 18.50 18.77 36.30
CA ASP A 92 18.39 20.21 36.08
C ASP A 92 17.71 20.96 37.23
N ALA A 93 16.76 20.32 37.92
CA ALA A 93 16.17 20.89 39.13
C ALA A 93 17.20 20.99 40.26
N LEU A 94 17.97 19.94 40.51
CA LEU A 94 19.01 19.93 41.55
C LEU A 94 20.10 20.99 41.29
N ILE A 95 20.51 21.16 40.03
CA ILE A 95 21.49 22.19 39.64
C ILE A 95 20.96 23.59 39.99
N ARG A 96 19.70 23.88 39.65
CA ARG A 96 19.05 25.16 39.97
C ARG A 96 18.90 25.38 41.47
N ASP A 97 18.58 24.34 42.22
CA ASP A 97 18.46 24.42 43.67
C ASP A 97 19.82 24.74 44.33
N VAL A 98 20.92 24.20 43.80
CA VAL A 98 22.28 24.57 44.22
C VAL A 98 22.59 26.03 43.87
N ALA A 99 22.25 26.49 42.66
CA ALA A 99 22.46 27.88 42.24
C ALA A 99 21.71 28.88 43.15
N ASP A 100 20.46 28.60 43.46
CA ASP A 100 19.64 29.43 44.35
C ASP A 100 20.17 29.42 45.80
N ALA A 101 20.52 28.24 46.33
CA ALA A 101 21.04 28.10 47.69
C ALA A 101 22.39 28.81 47.91
N GLU A 102 23.24 28.83 46.90
CA GLU A 102 24.57 29.47 46.95
C GLU A 102 24.54 30.94 46.52
N GLY A 103 23.37 31.46 46.10
CA GLY A 103 23.24 32.81 45.52
C GLY A 103 24.18 33.01 44.34
N ALA A 104 24.35 31.96 43.52
CA ALA A 104 25.32 31.88 42.45
C ALA A 104 24.67 32.14 41.09
N THR A 105 25.47 32.60 40.14
CA THR A 105 25.04 32.71 38.73
C THR A 105 25.08 31.32 38.09
N LEU A 106 23.95 30.86 37.57
CA LEU A 106 23.86 29.63 36.79
C LEU A 106 24.48 29.86 35.40
N LEU A 107 25.52 29.10 35.06
CA LEU A 107 26.12 29.07 33.73
C LEU A 107 25.54 27.89 32.96
N SER A 108 24.91 28.16 31.82
CA SER A 108 24.21 27.14 31.03
C SER A 108 24.37 27.37 29.52
N SER A 109 24.57 26.28 28.78
CA SER A 109 24.48 26.24 27.32
C SER A 109 23.07 25.83 26.83
N ASP A 110 22.20 25.34 27.73
CA ASP A 110 20.82 24.96 27.41
C ASP A 110 19.85 26.15 27.58
N ILE A 111 19.21 26.53 26.49
CA ILE A 111 18.23 27.63 26.47
C ILE A 111 17.01 27.34 27.36
N VAL A 112 16.58 26.08 27.46
CA VAL A 112 15.43 25.69 28.28
C VAL A 112 15.77 25.86 29.76
N GLN A 113 16.91 25.30 30.19
CA GLN A 113 17.39 25.43 31.57
C GLN A 113 17.60 26.90 31.96
N ALA A 114 18.21 27.70 31.07
CA ALA A 114 18.41 29.13 31.26
C ALA A 114 17.09 29.91 31.42
N GLU A 115 16.10 29.68 30.54
CA GLU A 115 14.80 30.36 30.62
C GLU A 115 14.03 29.98 31.89
N VAL A 116 14.06 28.70 32.30
CA VAL A 116 13.37 28.28 33.53
C VAL A 116 14.06 28.84 34.77
N ALA A 117 15.40 28.91 34.79
CA ALA A 117 16.13 29.53 35.89
C ALA A 117 15.84 31.05 36.00
N ARG A 118 15.80 31.78 34.88
CA ARG A 118 15.37 33.18 34.84
C ARG A 118 13.95 33.36 35.38
N ALA A 119 13.02 32.48 35.00
CA ALA A 119 11.65 32.51 35.49
C ALA A 119 11.55 32.25 37.01
N LYS A 120 12.47 31.46 37.57
CA LYS A 120 12.60 31.23 39.01
C LYS A 120 13.33 32.37 39.75
N GLY A 121 13.87 33.35 39.04
CA GLY A 121 14.60 34.48 39.64
C GLY A 121 16.06 34.16 39.98
N ILE A 122 16.61 33.09 39.42
CA ILE A 122 18.04 32.76 39.53
C ILE A 122 18.80 33.60 38.51
N ASP A 123 19.95 34.15 38.90
CA ASP A 123 20.84 34.85 37.96
C ASP A 123 21.42 33.85 36.97
N VAL A 124 21.29 34.13 35.67
CA VAL A 124 21.72 33.20 34.61
C VAL A 124 22.68 33.88 33.65
N GLU A 125 23.83 33.25 33.45
CA GLU A 125 24.71 33.48 32.32
C GLU A 125 24.44 32.39 31.27
N TYR A 126 23.71 32.76 30.22
CA TYR A 126 23.49 31.87 29.09
C TYR A 126 24.64 32.05 28.10
N VAL A 127 25.22 30.94 27.69
CA VAL A 127 26.21 30.88 26.61
C VAL A 127 25.58 30.12 25.47
N GLU A 128 25.81 30.56 24.24
CA GLU A 128 25.54 29.66 23.14
C GLU A 128 26.44 28.42 23.32
N PRO A 129 25.96 27.19 23.06
CA PRO A 129 26.79 26.00 23.08
C PRO A 129 28.06 26.22 22.27
N VAL A 130 29.19 25.56 22.61
CA VAL A 130 30.29 25.49 21.64
C VAL A 130 29.78 24.62 20.51
N ALA A 131 29.11 25.23 19.55
CA ALA A 131 29.04 24.64 18.24
C ALA A 131 30.50 24.57 17.78
N ARG A 132 31.10 23.39 17.86
CA ARG A 132 32.27 23.07 17.03
C ARG A 132 31.78 23.22 15.59
N GLY A 133 31.83 24.47 15.09
CA GLY A 133 31.15 24.94 13.90
C GLY A 133 29.62 24.88 14.02
N VAL A 134 28.95 26.03 14.15
CA VAL A 134 27.66 26.16 13.44
C VAL A 134 28.04 26.13 11.97
N VAL A 135 28.16 24.92 11.42
CA VAL A 135 28.35 24.77 10.00
C VAL A 135 26.94 24.92 9.44
N ASP A 136 26.60 26.12 8.95
CA ASP A 136 25.42 26.29 8.08
C ASP A 136 25.48 25.37 6.85
N GLU A 137 26.64 24.74 6.62
CA GLU A 137 26.96 23.83 5.55
C GLU A 137 27.24 22.42 6.07
N LEU A 138 26.91 21.41 5.28
CA LEU A 138 27.12 20.02 5.65
C LEU A 138 28.64 19.73 5.81
N PRO A 139 29.14 19.15 6.93
CA PRO A 139 30.58 18.94 7.17
C PRO A 139 31.32 18.09 6.13
N ILE A 140 30.57 17.30 5.36
CA ILE A 140 31.06 16.43 4.30
C ILE A 140 30.80 17.01 2.90
N ALA A 141 30.31 18.24 2.79
CA ALA A 141 29.97 18.89 1.52
C ALA A 141 31.17 18.97 0.57
N ASP A 142 32.37 19.25 1.10
CA ASP A 142 33.61 19.36 0.31
C ASP A 142 34.02 18.07 -0.41
N TYR A 143 33.52 16.92 0.06
CA TYR A 143 33.74 15.64 -0.63
C TYR A 143 32.88 15.48 -1.90
N PHE A 144 31.84 16.29 -2.06
CA PHE A 144 30.90 16.23 -3.18
C PHE A 144 31.25 17.24 -4.29
N THR A 145 31.96 16.78 -5.31
CA THR A 145 32.07 17.45 -6.62
C THR A 145 30.82 17.21 -7.47
N ASP A 146 30.57 17.94 -8.55
CA ASP A 146 29.39 17.75 -9.44
C ASP A 146 29.15 16.30 -9.89
N GLU A 147 30.22 15.51 -10.05
CA GLU A 147 30.17 14.10 -10.47
C GLU A 147 30.12 13.10 -9.30
N THR A 148 30.17 13.55 -8.04
CA THR A 148 30.12 12.69 -6.86
C THR A 148 28.68 12.28 -6.56
N MET A 149 28.39 10.97 -6.63
CA MET A 149 27.09 10.41 -6.26
C MET A 149 26.98 10.15 -4.77
N SER A 150 28.06 9.65 -4.18
CA SER A 150 28.05 9.23 -2.79
C SER A 150 29.45 9.27 -2.20
N VAL A 151 29.51 9.60 -0.93
CA VAL A 151 30.73 9.64 -0.11
C VAL A 151 30.61 8.59 0.98
N HIS A 152 31.68 7.84 1.19
CA HIS A 152 31.78 6.69 2.09
C HIS A 152 32.98 6.91 3.01
N LEU A 153 32.71 7.14 4.28
CA LEU A 153 33.72 7.38 5.33
C LEU A 153 33.58 6.30 6.40
N LYS A 154 34.69 5.70 6.82
CA LYS A 154 34.71 4.68 7.87
C LYS A 154 35.99 4.78 8.69
N SER A 155 35.87 4.63 10.00
CA SER A 155 37.01 4.66 10.92
C SER A 155 38.09 3.66 10.52
N GLY A 156 39.36 4.08 10.56
CA GLY A 156 40.51 3.27 10.17
C GLY A 156 40.66 3.02 8.66
N THR A 157 39.88 3.70 7.82
CA THR A 157 39.93 3.53 6.36
C THR A 157 40.17 4.85 5.64
N LYS A 158 40.60 4.77 4.36
CA LYS A 158 40.68 5.96 3.51
C LYS A 158 39.29 6.34 2.99
N PRO A 159 38.88 7.62 3.10
CA PRO A 159 37.67 8.16 2.48
C PRO A 159 37.54 7.78 1.01
N LYS A 160 36.32 7.40 0.59
CA LYS A 160 36.02 7.07 -0.81
C LYS A 160 34.81 7.82 -1.30
N ALA A 161 34.82 8.19 -2.57
CA ALA A 161 33.65 8.67 -3.29
C ALA A 161 33.33 7.74 -4.46
N LYS A 162 32.05 7.62 -4.78
CA LYS A 162 31.58 6.99 -6.02
C LYS A 162 31.32 8.09 -7.04
N ARG A 163 32.08 8.09 -8.13
CA ARG A 163 32.04 9.10 -9.20
C ARG A 163 31.81 8.47 -10.56
N GLY A 164 31.26 9.26 -11.49
CA GLY A 164 31.05 8.89 -12.89
C GLY A 164 29.60 9.04 -13.37
N SER A 165 29.39 8.83 -14.66
CA SER A 165 28.06 8.84 -15.29
C SER A 165 27.27 7.55 -14.99
N LEU A 166 25.94 7.62 -15.17
CA LEU A 166 25.04 6.47 -15.05
C LEU A 166 25.50 5.33 -15.97
N GLY A 167 26.07 4.27 -15.38
CA GLY A 167 26.57 3.08 -16.09
C GLY A 167 28.08 2.81 -15.98
N GLU A 168 28.90 3.83 -15.68
CA GLU A 168 30.38 3.69 -15.59
C GLU A 168 30.94 4.15 -14.23
N MET A 169 30.20 3.92 -13.15
CA MET A 169 30.58 4.39 -11.81
C MET A 169 31.80 3.66 -11.23
N ARG A 170 32.71 4.40 -10.60
CA ARG A 170 33.89 3.84 -9.90
C ARG A 170 34.07 4.44 -8.51
N TYR A 171 34.61 3.62 -7.61
CA TYR A 171 35.08 4.09 -6.31
C TYR A 171 36.46 4.69 -6.45
N GLU A 172 36.61 5.91 -5.98
CA GLU A 172 37.87 6.65 -5.95
C GLU A 172 38.20 7.01 -4.52
N VAL A 173 39.47 6.88 -4.14
CA VAL A 173 39.98 7.37 -2.87
C VAL A 173 40.07 8.90 -2.97
N ILE A 174 39.44 9.61 -2.04
CA ILE A 174 39.37 11.09 -2.06
C ILE A 174 40.33 11.76 -1.08
N GLU A 175 40.78 11.02 -0.06
CA GLU A 175 41.87 11.43 0.84
C GLU A 175 42.85 10.27 1.01
N GLU A 176 44.16 10.56 1.01
CA GLU A 176 45.20 9.54 1.20
C GLU A 176 45.38 9.11 2.66
N GLU A 177 44.98 9.97 3.60
CA GLU A 177 45.03 9.70 5.03
C GLU A 177 43.81 8.88 5.48
N THR A 178 44.02 7.98 6.44
CA THR A 178 42.93 7.20 7.02
C THR A 178 42.17 8.03 8.04
N THR A 179 40.84 7.96 8.03
CA THR A 179 40.01 8.68 9.01
C THR A 179 40.13 8.02 10.39
N SER A 180 40.47 8.80 11.42
CA SER A 180 40.51 8.33 12.81
C SER A 180 39.09 8.12 13.36
N GLU A 181 38.98 7.36 14.44
CA GLU A 181 37.72 7.17 15.15
C GLU A 181 37.18 8.49 15.72
N GLU A 182 38.06 9.30 16.31
CA GLU A 182 37.78 10.66 16.79
C GLU A 182 37.19 11.56 15.69
N ARG A 183 37.86 11.65 14.53
CA ARG A 183 37.36 12.44 13.39
C ARG A 183 36.00 11.93 12.88
N MET A 184 35.79 10.61 12.89
CA MET A 184 34.51 10.04 12.49
C MET A 184 33.40 10.35 13.50
N ALA A 185 33.69 10.32 14.81
CA ALA A 185 32.76 10.68 15.86
C ALA A 185 32.35 12.16 15.74
N GLU A 186 33.32 13.06 15.56
CA GLU A 186 33.07 14.49 15.33
C GLU A 186 32.18 14.73 14.12
N LEU A 187 32.47 14.11 12.98
CA LEU A 187 31.65 14.23 11.77
C LEU A 187 30.24 13.68 11.97
N ALA A 188 30.11 12.52 12.63
CA ALA A 188 28.83 11.88 12.89
C ALA A 188 27.94 12.76 13.78
N ASN A 189 28.48 13.29 14.86
CA ASN A 189 27.76 14.17 15.78
C ASN A 189 27.37 15.48 15.09
N SER A 190 28.33 16.11 14.38
CA SER A 190 28.06 17.35 13.64
C SER A 190 26.94 17.20 12.60
N ILE A 191 26.87 16.07 11.88
CA ILE A 191 25.80 15.80 10.90
C ILE A 191 24.44 15.64 11.58
N VAL A 192 24.38 14.89 12.68
CA VAL A 192 23.14 14.66 13.42
C VAL A 192 22.64 15.95 14.07
N ASP A 193 23.54 16.74 14.67
CA ASP A 193 23.21 18.01 15.29
C ASP A 193 22.76 19.05 14.26
N LEU A 194 23.45 19.13 13.12
CA LEU A 194 23.03 19.97 12.00
C LEU A 194 21.60 19.63 11.54
N ALA A 195 21.25 18.34 11.48
CA ALA A 195 19.92 17.89 11.09
C ALA A 195 18.83 18.20 12.12
N ARG A 196 19.19 18.34 13.40
CA ARG A 196 18.25 18.73 14.47
C ARG A 196 18.04 20.24 14.54
N GLN A 197 19.09 21.02 14.26
CA GLN A 197 19.10 22.47 14.43
C GLN A 197 18.69 23.22 13.15
N SER A 198 18.93 22.66 11.97
CA SER A 198 18.61 23.29 10.69
C SER A 198 17.17 23.05 10.27
N SER A 199 16.53 24.07 9.67
CA SER A 199 15.26 23.90 8.96
C SER A 199 15.37 23.05 7.70
N ASP A 200 16.59 22.89 7.16
CA ASP A 200 16.87 22.14 5.94
C ASP A 200 17.14 20.65 6.21
N GLY A 201 17.14 20.24 7.48
CA GLY A 201 17.47 18.89 7.92
C GLY A 201 16.38 18.25 8.76
N PHE A 202 16.31 16.92 8.74
CA PHE A 202 15.57 16.13 9.72
C PHE A 202 16.15 14.74 9.85
N ILE A 203 15.89 14.10 10.99
CA ILE A 203 16.22 12.69 11.23
C ILE A 203 15.03 11.83 10.79
N GLU A 204 15.25 10.97 9.79
CA GLU A 204 14.26 10.05 9.24
C GLU A 204 14.07 8.83 10.14
N LEU A 205 15.19 8.30 10.64
CA LEU A 205 15.27 7.15 11.54
C LEU A 205 16.38 7.39 12.54
N SER A 206 16.13 7.09 13.80
CA SER A 206 17.14 7.00 14.85
C SER A 206 16.83 5.74 15.65
N ASP A 207 17.75 4.77 15.59
CA ASP A 207 17.68 3.50 16.30
C ASP A 207 19.06 3.19 16.90
N ASP A 208 19.15 2.18 17.77
CA ASP A 208 20.38 1.86 18.50
C ASP A 208 21.56 1.59 17.56
N GLY A 209 22.48 2.56 17.47
CA GLY A 209 23.66 2.52 16.60
C GLY A 209 23.44 2.91 15.13
N MET A 210 22.28 3.42 14.73
CA MET A 210 22.03 3.86 13.34
C MET A 210 21.11 5.09 13.26
N ASP A 211 21.59 6.14 12.60
CA ASP A 211 20.79 7.31 12.21
C ASP A 211 20.70 7.42 10.69
N ILE A 212 19.51 7.75 10.19
CA ILE A 212 19.30 8.18 8.79
C ILE A 212 18.89 9.64 8.83
N VAL A 213 19.78 10.49 8.32
CA VAL A 213 19.64 11.94 8.25
C VAL A 213 19.32 12.33 6.83
N GLN A 214 18.29 13.15 6.65
CA GLN A 214 18.03 13.86 5.41
C GLN A 214 18.41 15.32 5.62
N TYR A 215 19.36 15.84 4.84
CA TYR A 215 19.77 17.24 4.88
C TYR A 215 19.83 17.79 3.45
N ARG A 216 18.96 18.75 3.11
CA ARG A 216 18.75 19.21 1.73
C ARG A 216 18.56 18.01 0.78
N ASN A 217 19.38 17.91 -0.27
CA ASN A 217 19.41 16.82 -1.24
C ASN A 217 20.37 15.67 -0.87
N TYR A 218 20.89 15.66 0.36
CA TYR A 218 21.77 14.60 0.86
C TYR A 218 21.00 13.65 1.76
N ARG A 219 21.09 12.36 1.46
CA ARG A 219 20.67 11.29 2.38
C ARG A 219 21.91 10.68 3.02
N ILE A 220 21.98 10.73 4.34
CA ILE A 220 23.18 10.40 5.09
C ILE A 220 22.84 9.32 6.12
N ALA A 221 23.44 8.15 5.95
CA ALA A 221 23.43 7.09 6.93
C ALA A 221 24.65 7.25 7.86
N VAL A 222 24.40 7.27 9.17
CA VAL A 222 25.42 7.32 10.22
C VAL A 222 25.27 6.07 11.08
N ALA A 223 26.23 5.16 10.98
CA ALA A 223 26.26 3.93 11.77
C ALA A 223 27.36 4.02 12.85
N ARG A 224 27.06 3.50 14.05
CA ARG A 224 27.95 3.51 15.22
C ARG A 224 27.95 2.14 15.93
N PRO A 225 28.99 1.79 16.71
CA PRO A 225 28.92 0.66 17.63
C PRO A 225 27.75 0.81 18.63
N PRO A 226 27.11 -0.28 19.08
CA PRO A 226 27.44 -1.69 18.80
C PRO A 226 26.85 -2.24 17.48
N PHE A 227 26.03 -1.48 16.76
CA PHE A 227 25.41 -1.90 15.50
C PHE A 227 26.44 -2.13 14.39
N ALA A 228 27.45 -1.27 14.30
CA ALA A 228 28.58 -1.37 13.39
C ALA A 228 29.90 -1.72 14.12
N ASP A 229 30.87 -2.25 13.37
CA ASP A 229 32.23 -2.56 13.86
C ASP A 229 33.12 -1.32 14.02
N GLY A 230 32.62 -0.15 13.64
CA GLY A 230 33.24 1.15 13.76
C GLY A 230 32.27 2.22 13.26
N ILE A 231 32.62 3.50 13.42
CA ILE A 231 31.78 4.60 12.94
C ILE A 231 31.88 4.67 11.41
N GLU A 232 30.74 4.67 10.74
CA GLU A 232 30.61 4.72 9.28
C GLU A 232 29.59 5.80 8.88
N ILE A 233 29.96 6.65 7.92
CA ILE A 233 29.10 7.67 7.34
C ILE A 233 29.02 7.42 5.84
N THR A 234 27.81 7.13 5.36
CA THR A 234 27.51 7.01 3.93
C THR A 234 26.53 8.11 3.54
N ALA A 235 26.98 9.04 2.71
CA ALA A 235 26.16 10.13 2.20
C ALA A 235 25.92 9.95 0.70
N VAL A 236 24.68 10.12 0.25
CA VAL A 236 24.28 10.00 -1.14
C VAL A 236 23.64 11.31 -1.59
N ARG A 237 24.05 11.81 -2.75
CA ARG A 237 23.46 12.95 -3.45
C ARG A 237 22.91 12.48 -4.80
N PRO A 238 21.59 12.54 -5.05
CA PRO A 238 21.02 12.25 -6.37
C PRO A 238 21.55 13.22 -7.43
N ILE A 239 21.87 12.74 -8.64
CA ILE A 239 22.58 13.54 -9.67
C ILE A 239 21.65 14.07 -10.78
N ALA A 240 20.43 13.59 -10.93
CA ALA A 240 19.56 14.04 -12.01
C ALA A 240 18.14 14.31 -11.52
N LYS A 241 17.72 15.58 -11.61
CA LYS A 241 16.30 15.93 -11.71
C LYS A 241 15.90 15.81 -13.18
N THR A 242 14.85 15.06 -13.46
CA THR A 242 14.21 15.09 -14.78
C THR A 242 13.07 16.09 -14.74
N THR A 243 12.80 16.68 -15.89
CA THR A 243 11.65 17.55 -16.13
C THR A 243 10.61 16.77 -16.93
N LEU A 244 9.36 17.22 -16.94
CA LEU A 244 8.31 16.53 -17.70
C LEU A 244 8.62 16.52 -19.21
N ASP A 245 9.40 17.49 -19.67
CA ASP A 245 9.84 17.70 -21.06
C ASP A 245 10.79 16.61 -21.56
N ASP A 246 11.43 15.89 -20.63
CA ASP A 246 12.38 14.82 -20.97
C ASP A 246 11.67 13.52 -21.38
N TYR A 247 10.35 13.43 -21.18
CA TYR A 247 9.56 12.22 -21.41
C TYR A 247 8.79 12.25 -22.74
N GLU A 248 8.61 11.07 -23.33
CA GLU A 248 7.65 10.90 -24.42
C GLU A 248 6.22 11.25 -23.96
N PHE A 249 5.41 11.81 -24.87
CA PHE A 249 4.07 12.35 -24.60
C PHE A 249 4.00 13.58 -23.69
N ALA A 250 5.11 14.32 -23.53
CA ALA A 250 5.16 15.49 -22.65
C ALA A 250 4.04 16.50 -22.93
N ASP A 251 3.83 16.89 -24.19
CA ASP A 251 2.83 17.91 -24.55
C ASP A 251 1.40 17.46 -24.25
N GLU A 252 1.08 16.22 -24.57
CA GLU A 252 -0.23 15.64 -24.31
C GLU A 252 -0.49 15.46 -22.80
N LEU A 253 0.53 15.02 -22.06
CA LEU A 253 0.45 14.89 -20.60
C LEU A 253 0.29 16.25 -19.93
N ARG A 254 0.99 17.28 -20.38
CA ARG A 254 0.83 18.66 -19.89
C ARG A 254 -0.59 19.15 -20.08
N GLU A 255 -1.12 19.11 -21.30
CA GLU A 255 -2.49 19.54 -21.59
C GLU A 255 -3.48 18.79 -20.69
N ARG A 256 -3.27 17.48 -20.54
CA ARG A 256 -4.09 16.62 -19.70
C ARG A 256 -4.06 17.00 -18.21
N PHE A 257 -2.89 17.31 -17.65
CA PHE A 257 -2.74 17.72 -16.26
C PHE A 257 -3.35 19.10 -15.97
N LEU A 258 -3.32 20.01 -16.96
CA LEU A 258 -3.86 21.37 -16.86
C LEU A 258 -5.39 21.44 -17.07
N GLU A 259 -5.97 20.52 -17.86
CA GLU A 259 -7.39 20.55 -18.23
C GLU A 259 -8.31 20.49 -16.99
N ARG A 260 -8.01 19.60 -16.04
CA ARG A 260 -8.76 19.43 -14.79
C ARG A 260 -7.92 18.68 -13.77
N LYS A 261 -8.31 18.78 -12.50
CA LYS A 261 -7.75 17.94 -11.43
C LYS A 261 -8.06 16.47 -11.73
N ARG A 262 -7.02 15.66 -11.89
CA ARG A 262 -7.11 14.23 -12.26
C ARG A 262 -6.71 13.31 -11.12
N GLY A 263 -7.14 12.07 -11.24
CA GLY A 263 -6.60 10.95 -10.49
C GLY A 263 -5.66 10.14 -11.38
N VAL A 264 -4.37 10.15 -11.06
CA VAL A 264 -3.32 9.52 -11.86
C VAL A 264 -2.61 8.46 -11.02
N LEU A 265 -2.46 7.26 -11.57
CA LEU A 265 -1.55 6.25 -11.02
C LEU A 265 -0.32 6.13 -11.91
N ILE A 266 0.85 6.38 -11.32
CA ILE A 266 2.15 6.10 -11.93
C ILE A 266 2.55 4.69 -11.52
N SER A 267 2.72 3.82 -12.48
CA SER A 267 2.92 2.39 -12.31
C SER A 267 4.20 1.91 -12.98
N GLY A 268 4.69 0.73 -12.60
CA GLY A 268 5.97 0.20 -13.09
C GLY A 268 6.74 -0.60 -12.04
N SER A 269 7.70 -1.39 -12.50
CA SER A 269 8.54 -2.24 -11.65
C SER A 269 9.34 -1.41 -10.62
N PRO A 270 9.78 -1.99 -9.49
CA PRO A 270 10.73 -1.34 -8.59
C PRO A 270 11.97 -0.85 -9.36
N GLY A 271 12.45 0.37 -9.07
CA GLY A 271 13.58 0.97 -9.78
C GLY A 271 13.29 1.48 -11.20
N ALA A 272 12.06 1.39 -11.71
CA ALA A 272 11.73 1.82 -13.08
C ALA A 272 11.77 3.35 -13.31
N GLY A 273 12.02 4.19 -12.29
CA GLY A 273 12.00 5.66 -12.43
C GLY A 273 10.67 6.35 -12.10
N LYS A 274 9.71 5.64 -11.47
CA LYS A 274 8.37 6.18 -11.14
C LYS A 274 8.40 7.44 -10.27
N SER A 275 9.15 7.42 -9.17
CA SER A 275 9.23 8.56 -8.25
C SER A 275 9.94 9.75 -8.91
N THR A 276 10.88 9.49 -9.83
CA THR A 276 11.50 10.53 -10.67
C THR A 276 10.46 11.19 -11.59
N PHE A 277 9.64 10.40 -12.28
CA PHE A 277 8.53 10.96 -13.08
C PHE A 277 7.50 11.70 -12.20
N ALA A 278 7.20 11.19 -11.01
CA ALA A 278 6.31 11.87 -10.06
C ALA A 278 6.86 13.23 -9.61
N GLN A 279 8.18 13.37 -9.41
CA GLN A 279 8.85 14.64 -9.13
C GLN A 279 8.67 15.62 -10.30
N ALA A 280 8.93 15.16 -11.53
CA ALA A 280 8.77 15.96 -12.74
C ALA A 280 7.34 16.50 -12.90
N VAL A 281 6.32 15.66 -12.64
CA VAL A 281 4.91 16.06 -12.63
C VAL A 281 4.63 17.07 -11.50
N ALA A 282 5.19 16.87 -10.31
CA ALA A 282 5.01 17.77 -9.17
C ALA A 282 5.54 19.18 -9.47
N GLU A 283 6.77 19.27 -10.00
CA GLU A 283 7.39 20.55 -10.37
C GLU A 283 6.63 21.21 -11.52
N PHE A 284 6.25 20.46 -12.57
CA PHE A 284 5.44 20.99 -13.67
C PHE A 284 4.11 21.59 -13.18
N LEU A 285 3.38 20.89 -12.31
CA LEU A 285 2.12 21.39 -11.76
C LEU A 285 2.34 22.67 -10.93
N ASN A 286 3.38 22.70 -10.11
CA ASN A 286 3.74 23.87 -9.31
C ASN A 286 4.10 25.07 -10.20
N ASP A 287 4.84 24.85 -11.28
CA ASP A 287 5.23 25.88 -12.25
C ASP A 287 4.03 26.44 -13.04
N ASN A 288 2.89 25.75 -13.01
CA ASN A 288 1.62 26.17 -13.61
C ASN A 288 0.59 26.63 -12.57
N ASP A 289 1.07 27.23 -11.48
CA ASP A 289 0.26 27.89 -10.43
C ASP A 289 -0.66 26.95 -9.62
N TYR A 290 -0.44 25.63 -9.64
CA TYR A 290 -1.16 24.72 -8.74
C TYR A 290 -0.49 24.62 -7.37
N ALA A 291 -1.29 24.62 -6.31
CA ALA A 291 -0.80 24.32 -4.97
C ALA A 291 -0.52 22.81 -4.82
N VAL A 292 0.75 22.42 -4.97
CA VAL A 292 1.19 21.02 -4.87
C VAL A 292 1.74 20.71 -3.48
N LYS A 293 1.38 19.53 -2.95
CA LYS A 293 1.93 18.97 -1.71
C LYS A 293 2.29 17.49 -1.94
N THR A 294 3.21 16.94 -1.16
CA THR A 294 3.54 15.51 -1.25
C THR A 294 3.22 14.78 0.05
N MET A 295 2.92 13.48 -0.07
CA MET A 295 2.75 12.54 1.02
C MET A 295 3.66 11.35 0.79
N GLU A 296 4.61 11.12 1.70
CA GLU A 296 5.70 10.17 1.46
C GLU A 296 6.21 9.51 2.75
N LYS A 297 6.56 8.23 2.68
CA LYS A 297 7.13 7.49 3.82
C LYS A 297 8.26 6.56 3.36
N PRO A 298 9.52 6.99 3.40
CA PRO A 298 10.04 8.29 3.86
C PRO A 298 9.89 9.43 2.83
N ARG A 299 10.26 10.66 3.20
CA ARG A 299 10.27 11.83 2.31
C ARG A 299 11.51 11.78 1.41
N ASP A 300 11.38 11.13 0.27
CA ASP A 300 12.47 10.83 -0.68
C ASP A 300 12.38 11.67 -1.96
N LEU A 301 11.22 12.25 -2.29
CA LEU A 301 11.05 13.06 -3.49
C LEU A 301 11.95 14.31 -3.45
N GLN A 302 12.58 14.62 -4.58
CA GLN A 302 13.48 15.76 -4.73
C GLN A 302 12.75 16.89 -5.47
N VAL A 303 11.94 17.67 -4.75
CA VAL A 303 11.12 18.75 -5.31
C VAL A 303 11.64 20.14 -4.91
N GLY A 304 11.22 21.18 -5.63
CA GLY A 304 11.55 22.57 -5.31
C GLY A 304 10.97 23.04 -3.96
N PRO A 305 11.50 24.13 -3.38
CA PRO A 305 11.12 24.61 -2.05
C PRO A 305 9.66 25.07 -1.92
N GLU A 306 8.99 25.37 -3.03
CA GLU A 306 7.57 25.74 -3.06
C GLU A 306 6.63 24.55 -2.76
N ILE A 307 7.12 23.32 -2.98
CA ILE A 307 6.36 22.09 -2.77
C ILE A 307 6.66 21.54 -1.38
N THR A 308 5.66 21.57 -0.49
CA THR A 308 5.82 21.08 0.88
C THR A 308 5.65 19.57 0.95
N GLN A 309 6.61 18.89 1.59
CA GLN A 309 6.62 17.43 1.74
C GLN A 309 6.16 16.99 3.13
N TYR A 310 5.13 16.14 3.17
CA TYR A 310 4.55 15.63 4.41
C TYR A 310 4.89 14.16 4.62
N GLY A 311 5.43 13.86 5.80
CA GLY A 311 5.57 12.51 6.30
C GLY A 311 4.28 11.99 6.95
N ALA A 312 4.38 10.80 7.55
CA ALA A 312 3.26 10.19 8.27
C ALA A 312 3.05 10.84 9.64
N LEU A 313 1.99 11.64 9.80
CA LEU A 313 1.66 12.34 11.05
C LEU A 313 1.25 11.34 12.13
N GLY A 314 1.95 11.31 13.26
CA GLY A 314 1.75 10.28 14.29
C GLY A 314 2.01 8.86 13.77
N GLY A 315 2.88 8.73 12.76
CA GLY A 315 3.25 7.45 12.14
C GLY A 315 2.27 6.90 11.10
N LYS A 316 1.14 7.59 10.86
CA LYS A 316 0.06 7.20 9.94
C LYS A 316 -0.16 8.22 8.83
N MET A 317 -0.39 7.76 7.60
CA MET A 317 -0.63 8.64 6.46
C MET A 317 -2.05 9.18 6.43
N GLU A 318 -2.99 8.44 7.00
CA GLU A 318 -4.39 8.84 7.14
C GLU A 318 -4.52 10.19 7.86
N ASN A 319 -3.76 10.38 8.95
CA ASN A 319 -3.74 11.63 9.71
C ASN A 319 -3.19 12.81 8.88
N THR A 320 -2.21 12.54 8.03
CA THR A 320 -1.64 13.54 7.12
C THR A 320 -2.67 13.95 6.07
N ALA A 321 -3.39 12.99 5.49
CA ALA A 321 -4.47 13.26 4.54
C ALA A 321 -5.60 14.08 5.16
N ASP A 322 -6.06 13.71 6.36
CA ASP A 322 -7.09 14.46 7.10
C ASP A 322 -6.70 15.93 7.31
N SER A 323 -5.41 16.17 7.60
CA SER A 323 -4.87 17.52 7.76
C SER A 323 -4.83 18.27 6.43
N LEU A 324 -4.39 17.61 5.35
CA LEU A 324 -4.35 18.20 4.01
C LEU A 324 -5.75 18.52 3.47
N LEU A 325 -6.78 17.76 3.83
CA LEU A 325 -8.17 18.04 3.47
C LEU A 325 -8.70 19.35 4.04
N LEU A 326 -8.11 19.84 5.15
CA LEU A 326 -8.43 21.16 5.72
C LEU A 326 -7.79 22.30 4.92
N VAL A 327 -6.60 22.06 4.36
CA VAL A 327 -5.84 23.04 3.57
C VAL A 327 -6.30 23.04 2.10
N ARG A 328 -6.81 21.90 1.61
CA ARG A 328 -7.31 21.68 0.25
C ARG A 328 -6.29 22.08 -0.84
N PRO A 329 -5.14 21.38 -0.92
CA PRO A 329 -4.21 21.59 -2.03
C PRO A 329 -4.88 21.28 -3.36
N ASP A 330 -4.33 21.80 -4.45
CA ASP A 330 -4.82 21.49 -5.78
C ASP A 330 -4.44 20.08 -6.20
N TYR A 331 -3.21 19.69 -5.90
CA TYR A 331 -2.69 18.36 -6.14
C TYR A 331 -1.90 17.83 -4.93
N THR A 332 -2.04 16.52 -4.69
CA THR A 332 -1.20 15.78 -3.77
C THR A 332 -0.50 14.63 -4.50
N ILE A 333 0.84 14.62 -4.42
CA ILE A 333 1.67 13.52 -4.89
C ILE A 333 1.83 12.52 -3.75
N TYR A 334 1.32 11.31 -3.90
CA TYR A 334 1.44 10.26 -2.90
C TYR A 334 2.48 9.25 -3.37
N ASP A 335 3.71 9.38 -2.85
CA ASP A 335 4.79 8.43 -3.13
C ASP A 335 4.57 7.15 -2.32
N GLU A 336 4.50 6.04 -3.05
CA GLU A 336 4.23 4.68 -2.57
C GLU A 336 2.81 4.41 -2.00
N VAL A 337 1.86 4.16 -2.91
CA VAL A 337 0.53 3.61 -2.58
C VAL A 337 0.58 2.08 -2.67
N ARG A 338 0.53 1.40 -1.52
CA ARG A 338 0.78 -0.05 -1.45
C ARG A 338 -0.29 -0.83 -0.70
N LYS A 339 -0.70 -0.34 0.46
CA LYS A 339 -1.64 -1.02 1.37
C LYS A 339 -3.07 -0.55 1.07
N THR A 340 -4.05 -1.33 1.52
CA THR A 340 -5.47 -0.99 1.36
C THR A 340 -5.80 0.41 1.87
N LYS A 341 -5.25 0.77 3.03
CA LYS A 341 -5.40 2.09 3.64
C LYS A 341 -4.85 3.23 2.78
N ASP A 342 -3.74 3.01 2.09
CA ASP A 342 -3.16 4.02 1.19
C ASP A 342 -4.11 4.29 0.01
N PHE A 343 -4.77 3.23 -0.52
CA PHE A 343 -5.79 3.36 -1.57
C PHE A 343 -7.08 4.03 -1.07
N GLU A 344 -7.49 3.74 0.18
CA GLU A 344 -8.63 4.43 0.83
C GLU A 344 -8.33 5.93 0.95
N VAL A 345 -7.17 6.29 1.50
CA VAL A 345 -6.70 7.69 1.59
C VAL A 345 -6.67 8.35 0.22
N PHE A 346 -6.09 7.69 -0.78
CA PHE A 346 -6.04 8.21 -2.15
C PHE A 346 -7.44 8.50 -2.69
N SER A 347 -8.38 7.59 -2.45
CA SER A 347 -9.78 7.70 -2.88
C SER A 347 -10.49 8.85 -2.18
N ASP A 348 -10.37 8.96 -0.87
CA ASP A 348 -11.00 10.00 -0.06
C ASP A 348 -10.50 11.39 -0.46
N MET A 349 -9.18 11.55 -0.64
CA MET A 349 -8.61 12.81 -1.12
C MET A 349 -9.13 13.18 -2.51
N ARG A 350 -9.18 12.20 -3.43
CA ARG A 350 -9.71 12.44 -4.78
C ARG A 350 -11.17 12.86 -4.75
N MET A 351 -12.00 12.19 -3.94
CA MET A 351 -13.42 12.50 -3.79
C MET A 351 -13.69 13.83 -3.11
N ALA A 352 -12.78 14.31 -2.27
CA ALA A 352 -12.81 15.66 -1.75
C ALA A 352 -12.45 16.76 -2.78
N GLY A 353 -12.07 16.36 -4.00
CA GLY A 353 -11.78 17.27 -5.11
C GLY A 353 -10.31 17.63 -5.26
N VAL A 354 -9.41 17.01 -4.48
CA VAL A 354 -7.95 17.15 -4.65
C VAL A 354 -7.52 16.33 -5.87
N GLY A 355 -6.63 16.86 -6.71
CA GLY A 355 -5.98 16.09 -7.77
C GLY A 355 -4.96 15.14 -7.14
N MET A 356 -4.93 13.89 -7.56
CA MET A 356 -4.08 12.88 -6.91
C MET A 356 -3.14 12.25 -7.92
N VAL A 357 -1.85 12.16 -7.58
CA VAL A 357 -0.85 11.43 -8.34
C VAL A 357 -0.22 10.39 -7.43
N GLY A 358 -0.50 9.11 -7.66
CA GLY A 358 -0.11 8.01 -6.76
C GLY A 358 0.91 7.10 -7.42
N VAL A 359 2.00 6.80 -6.72
CA VAL A 359 3.04 5.89 -7.21
C VAL A 359 2.76 4.46 -6.75
N VAL A 360 2.62 3.52 -7.68
CA VAL A 360 2.26 2.13 -7.42
C VAL A 360 3.28 1.19 -8.07
N HIS A 361 3.68 0.14 -7.35
CA HIS A 361 4.47 -0.93 -7.96
C HIS A 361 3.57 -1.88 -8.75
N ALA A 362 3.82 -2.04 -10.05
CA ALA A 362 3.04 -2.93 -10.90
C ALA A 362 3.91 -3.44 -12.06
N SER A 363 3.77 -4.71 -12.40
CA SER A 363 4.44 -5.31 -13.56
C SER A 363 3.83 -4.84 -14.88
N ARG A 364 2.54 -4.55 -14.91
CA ARG A 364 1.81 -4.00 -16.07
C ARG A 364 0.92 -2.85 -15.60
N ALA A 365 0.59 -1.93 -16.50
CA ALA A 365 -0.27 -0.79 -16.17
C ALA A 365 -1.64 -1.21 -15.61
N ILE A 366 -2.26 -2.24 -16.19
CA ILE A 366 -3.57 -2.73 -15.76
C ILE A 366 -3.55 -3.26 -14.32
N ASP A 367 -2.42 -3.82 -13.88
CA ASP A 367 -2.27 -4.34 -12.51
C ASP A 367 -2.37 -3.20 -11.48
N ALA A 368 -2.08 -1.94 -11.86
CA ALA A 368 -2.26 -0.78 -10.99
C ALA A 368 -3.75 -0.50 -10.70
N LEU A 369 -4.62 -0.59 -11.71
CA LEU A 369 -6.08 -0.45 -11.53
C LEU A 369 -6.69 -1.63 -10.80
N GLN A 370 -6.18 -2.85 -11.03
CA GLN A 370 -6.62 -4.03 -10.30
C GLN A 370 -6.37 -3.92 -8.80
N ARG A 371 -5.42 -3.08 -8.34
CA ARG A 371 -5.27 -2.79 -6.92
C ARG A 371 -6.40 -1.95 -6.34
N LEU A 372 -7.24 -1.28 -7.13
CA LEU A 372 -8.45 -0.65 -6.63
C LEU A 372 -9.63 -1.63 -6.53
N VAL A 373 -9.59 -2.71 -7.30
CA VAL A 373 -10.65 -3.73 -7.31
C VAL A 373 -10.79 -4.38 -5.93
N GLY A 374 -12.01 -4.39 -5.42
CA GLY A 374 -12.35 -4.93 -4.10
C GLY A 374 -12.00 -4.01 -2.92
N ARG A 375 -11.32 -2.89 -3.17
CA ARG A 375 -11.07 -1.82 -2.18
C ARG A 375 -12.05 -0.66 -2.33
N VAL A 376 -12.46 -0.38 -3.57
CA VAL A 376 -13.47 0.62 -3.89
C VAL A 376 -14.55 0.03 -4.78
N GLU A 377 -15.73 0.66 -4.78
CA GLU A 377 -16.80 0.26 -5.68
C GLU A 377 -16.36 0.44 -7.14
N LEU A 378 -16.67 -0.55 -7.98
CA LEU A 378 -16.21 -0.58 -9.37
C LEU A 378 -16.57 0.71 -10.13
N GLY A 379 -17.81 1.19 -9.96
CA GLY A 379 -18.28 2.42 -10.62
C GLY A 379 -17.54 3.70 -10.17
N MET A 380 -16.86 3.67 -9.03
CA MET A 380 -16.09 4.80 -8.51
C MET A 380 -14.66 4.85 -9.05
N ILE A 381 -14.13 3.73 -9.56
CA ILE A 381 -12.73 3.66 -10.01
C ILE A 381 -12.40 4.79 -11.00
N PRO A 382 -13.17 5.07 -12.06
CA PRO A 382 -12.82 6.13 -13.01
C PRO A 382 -12.94 7.55 -12.43
N GLN A 383 -13.66 7.73 -11.32
CA GLN A 383 -13.69 9.01 -10.60
C GLN A 383 -12.46 9.17 -9.70
N ILE A 384 -11.92 8.04 -9.22
CA ILE A 384 -10.74 8.00 -8.35
C ILE A 384 -9.45 8.06 -9.18
N VAL A 385 -9.37 7.27 -10.25
CA VAL A 385 -8.25 7.17 -11.19
C VAL A 385 -8.79 7.18 -12.61
N ASP A 386 -8.55 8.27 -13.32
CA ASP A 386 -8.93 8.43 -14.72
C ASP A 386 -7.75 8.24 -15.68
N THR A 387 -6.52 8.19 -15.16
CA THR A 387 -5.28 8.07 -15.95
C THR A 387 -4.32 7.09 -15.28
N VAL A 388 -3.72 6.20 -16.07
CA VAL A 388 -2.61 5.36 -15.61
C VAL A 388 -1.41 5.61 -16.50
N VAL A 389 -0.28 5.94 -15.91
CA VAL A 389 1.00 6.09 -16.61
C VAL A 389 1.87 4.90 -16.22
N TYR A 390 2.37 4.15 -17.19
CA TYR A 390 3.28 3.04 -16.97
C TYR A 390 4.69 3.44 -17.36
N ILE A 391 5.59 3.39 -16.37
CA ILE A 391 6.99 3.75 -16.51
C ILE A 391 7.82 2.47 -16.61
N GLU A 392 8.66 2.41 -17.64
CA GLU A 392 9.60 1.32 -17.87
C GLU A 392 10.98 1.88 -18.21
N ALA A 393 12.01 1.39 -17.53
CA ALA A 393 13.41 1.81 -17.76
C ALA A 393 13.65 3.34 -17.72
N GLY A 394 12.85 4.09 -16.97
CA GLY A 394 12.96 5.54 -16.85
C GLY A 394 12.13 6.32 -17.87
N GLU A 395 11.39 5.66 -18.74
CA GLU A 395 10.60 6.28 -19.82
C GLU A 395 9.09 6.01 -19.65
N VAL A 396 8.25 6.87 -20.22
CA VAL A 396 6.80 6.63 -20.32
C VAL A 396 6.55 5.61 -21.43
N HIS A 397 6.27 4.37 -21.07
CA HIS A 397 6.02 3.30 -22.05
C HIS A 397 4.55 3.26 -22.51
N THR A 398 3.60 3.50 -21.61
CA THR A 398 2.17 3.51 -21.99
C THR A 398 1.36 4.41 -21.08
N VAL A 399 0.38 5.09 -21.66
CA VAL A 399 -0.63 5.86 -20.92
C VAL A 399 -2.01 5.27 -21.23
N TYR A 400 -2.81 5.04 -20.18
CA TYR A 400 -4.19 4.56 -20.31
C TYR A 400 -5.19 5.59 -19.79
N ASP A 401 -6.29 5.68 -20.54
CA ASP A 401 -7.51 6.38 -20.17
C ASP A 401 -8.51 5.42 -19.55
N VAL A 402 -9.03 5.80 -18.38
CA VAL A 402 -9.98 4.99 -17.63
C VAL A 402 -11.32 5.69 -17.60
N THR A 403 -12.33 5.06 -18.19
CA THR A 403 -13.67 5.64 -18.33
C THR A 403 -14.74 4.62 -18.00
N THR A 404 -15.93 5.09 -17.55
CA THR A 404 -17.10 4.21 -17.39
C THR A 404 -17.99 4.33 -18.61
N GLU A 405 -18.40 3.18 -19.16
CA GLU A 405 -19.43 3.11 -20.19
C GLU A 405 -20.50 2.08 -19.79
N VAL A 406 -21.76 2.34 -20.16
CA VAL A 406 -22.84 1.36 -19.99
C VAL A 406 -23.01 0.64 -21.31
N LYS A 407 -22.58 -0.62 -21.37
CA LYS A 407 -22.67 -1.45 -22.58
C LYS A 407 -22.77 -2.94 -22.25
N VAL A 408 -22.91 -3.77 -23.28
CA VAL A 408 -22.71 -5.21 -23.19
C VAL A 408 -21.19 -5.48 -23.19
N PRO A 409 -20.63 -6.13 -22.15
CA PRO A 409 -19.20 -6.44 -22.09
C PRO A 409 -18.73 -7.34 -23.24
N ALA A 410 -17.46 -7.24 -23.60
CA ALA A 410 -16.85 -8.09 -24.60
C ALA A 410 -16.93 -9.58 -24.19
N GLY A 411 -17.35 -10.44 -25.12
CA GLY A 411 -17.52 -11.88 -24.88
C GLY A 411 -18.87 -12.29 -24.29
N LEU A 412 -19.79 -11.34 -24.07
CA LEU A 412 -21.20 -11.59 -23.70
C LEU A 412 -22.14 -11.28 -24.88
N THR A 413 -23.33 -11.87 -24.88
CA THR A 413 -24.30 -11.68 -25.98
C THR A 413 -25.25 -10.52 -25.67
N ALA A 414 -25.96 -10.01 -26.68
CA ALA A 414 -26.92 -8.91 -26.49
C ALA A 414 -28.15 -9.30 -25.64
N GLU A 415 -28.34 -10.59 -25.35
CA GLU A 415 -29.34 -11.07 -24.40
C GLU A 415 -28.92 -10.77 -22.95
N ASP A 416 -27.62 -10.57 -22.71
CA ASP A 416 -27.09 -10.06 -21.45
C ASP A 416 -27.38 -8.56 -21.32
N LEU A 417 -27.96 -8.17 -20.19
CA LEU A 417 -28.28 -6.77 -19.91
C LEU A 417 -27.02 -5.91 -19.84
N ALA A 418 -27.08 -4.75 -20.52
CA ALA A 418 -26.06 -3.72 -20.46
C ALA A 418 -25.80 -3.30 -19.00
N ARG A 419 -24.52 -3.15 -18.66
CA ARG A 419 -24.07 -2.86 -17.30
C ARG A 419 -22.92 -1.85 -17.34
N PRO A 420 -22.61 -1.20 -16.21
CA PRO A 420 -21.41 -0.38 -16.11
C PRO A 420 -20.16 -1.23 -16.33
N VAL A 421 -19.36 -0.84 -17.31
CA VAL A 421 -18.06 -1.43 -17.65
C VAL A 421 -17.03 -0.32 -17.58
N ILE A 422 -15.91 -0.57 -16.92
CA ILE A 422 -14.75 0.31 -17.00
C ILE A 422 -14.01 -0.05 -18.27
N GLN A 423 -13.82 0.91 -19.16
CA GLN A 423 -12.93 0.76 -20.31
C GLN A 423 -11.58 1.38 -19.99
N VAL A 424 -10.55 0.61 -20.30
CA VAL A 424 -9.15 1.03 -20.23
C VAL A 424 -8.65 1.13 -21.67
N ARG A 425 -8.50 2.36 -22.14
CA ARG A 425 -8.13 2.68 -23.53
C ARG A 425 -6.69 3.15 -23.58
N ASN A 426 -5.93 2.68 -24.55
CA ASN A 426 -4.62 3.25 -24.81
C ASN A 426 -4.81 4.71 -25.26
N PHE A 427 -4.12 5.61 -24.58
CA PHE A 427 -4.29 7.05 -24.78
C PHE A 427 -3.82 7.50 -26.16
N GLU A 428 -2.73 6.92 -26.67
CA GLU A 428 -2.14 7.28 -27.96
C GLU A 428 -3.06 6.87 -29.13
N THR A 429 -3.57 5.64 -29.07
CA THR A 429 -4.37 5.07 -30.18
C THR A 429 -5.88 5.30 -30.02
N GLY A 430 -6.34 5.61 -28.80
CA GLY A 430 -7.76 5.65 -28.43
C GLY A 430 -8.44 4.28 -28.38
N THR A 431 -7.70 3.18 -28.59
CA THR A 431 -8.27 1.83 -28.69
C THR A 431 -8.49 1.23 -27.29
N PRO A 432 -9.68 0.69 -26.99
CA PRO A 432 -9.92 -0.08 -25.77
C PRO A 432 -9.04 -1.34 -25.76
N GLU A 433 -8.21 -1.51 -24.74
CA GLU A 433 -7.36 -2.69 -24.59
C GLU A 433 -7.84 -3.62 -23.49
N TYR A 434 -8.55 -3.09 -22.48
CA TYR A 434 -9.14 -3.89 -21.41
C TYR A 434 -10.54 -3.41 -21.02
N GLU A 435 -11.35 -4.36 -20.56
CA GLU A 435 -12.62 -4.11 -19.86
C GLU A 435 -12.58 -4.65 -18.43
N ILE A 436 -13.10 -3.88 -17.49
CA ILE A 436 -13.29 -4.33 -16.10
C ILE A 436 -14.78 -4.24 -15.77
N TYR A 437 -15.39 -5.37 -15.40
CA TYR A 437 -16.80 -5.45 -15.07
C TYR A 437 -17.10 -6.53 -14.06
N THR A 438 -18.31 -6.49 -13.50
CA THR A 438 -18.78 -7.53 -12.58
C THR A 438 -19.50 -8.64 -13.33
N PHE A 439 -19.04 -9.88 -13.11
CA PHE A 439 -19.65 -11.12 -13.58
C PHE A 439 -19.83 -12.06 -12.39
N ASN A 440 -21.04 -12.59 -12.16
CA ASN A 440 -21.35 -13.46 -11.01
C ASN A 440 -20.83 -12.94 -9.65
N ARG A 441 -20.99 -11.63 -9.39
CA ARG A 441 -20.54 -10.93 -8.17
C ARG A 441 -19.01 -10.87 -7.99
N GLN A 442 -18.24 -11.30 -8.98
CA GLN A 442 -16.79 -11.15 -9.03
C GLN A 442 -16.42 -10.08 -10.04
N VAL A 443 -15.35 -9.34 -9.78
CA VAL A 443 -14.81 -8.36 -10.73
C VAL A 443 -13.79 -9.07 -11.61
N VAL A 444 -14.01 -9.02 -12.92
CA VAL A 444 -13.12 -9.60 -13.93
C VAL A 444 -12.49 -8.51 -14.77
N THR A 445 -11.25 -8.74 -15.20
CA THR A 445 -10.54 -7.89 -16.18
C THR A 445 -10.31 -8.70 -17.44
N VAL A 446 -10.81 -8.22 -18.57
CA VAL A 446 -10.77 -8.93 -19.86
C VAL A 446 -9.91 -8.13 -20.84
N PRO A 447 -8.83 -8.70 -21.39
CA PRO A 447 -8.08 -8.09 -22.49
C PRO A 447 -8.90 -8.17 -23.79
N LEU A 448 -8.86 -7.11 -24.59
CA LEU A 448 -9.59 -6.99 -25.85
C LEU A 448 -8.72 -7.26 -27.10
N ASN A 449 -7.40 -7.14 -26.98
CA ASN A 449 -6.47 -7.23 -28.10
C ASN A 449 -5.88 -8.63 -28.34
N ASP A 450 -6.30 -9.65 -27.60
CA ASP A 450 -5.87 -11.04 -27.81
C ASP A 450 -6.64 -11.69 -28.98
N GLU A 451 -6.46 -11.16 -30.20
CA GLU A 451 -6.96 -11.77 -31.44
C GLU A 451 -6.16 -13.02 -31.86
N GLU A 452 -5.08 -13.40 -31.14
CA GLU A 452 -4.26 -14.59 -31.45
C GLU A 452 -4.83 -15.93 -30.93
N SER A 453 -6.02 -15.94 -30.33
CA SER A 453 -6.72 -17.18 -29.96
C SER A 453 -7.92 -17.39 -30.89
N GLY A 454 -7.87 -18.42 -31.74
CA GLY A 454 -8.83 -18.68 -32.81
C GLY A 454 -10.32 -18.54 -32.45
N GLU A 455 -11.11 -18.30 -33.50
CA GLU A 455 -12.52 -17.86 -33.58
C GLU A 455 -13.60 -18.68 -32.81
N SER A 456 -13.30 -19.34 -31.70
CA SER A 456 -14.29 -20.14 -30.95
C SER A 456 -14.26 -20.03 -29.42
N GLU A 457 -13.29 -19.35 -28.80
CA GLU A 457 -13.30 -19.15 -27.34
C GLU A 457 -13.46 -17.66 -27.00
N THR A 458 -14.62 -17.26 -26.45
CA THR A 458 -14.82 -15.92 -25.89
C THR A 458 -13.82 -15.67 -24.76
N GLY A 459 -13.37 -14.42 -24.54
CA GLY A 459 -12.47 -14.08 -23.43
C GLY A 459 -13.01 -14.50 -22.05
N VAL A 460 -14.35 -14.47 -21.89
CA VAL A 460 -15.08 -15.03 -20.73
C VAL A 460 -14.91 -16.54 -20.65
N GLY A 461 -15.00 -17.25 -21.78
CA GLY A 461 -14.81 -18.69 -21.85
C GLY A 461 -13.40 -19.12 -21.41
N ARG A 462 -12.35 -18.38 -21.79
CA ARG A 462 -10.98 -18.70 -21.36
C ARG A 462 -10.80 -18.57 -19.84
N ILE A 463 -11.38 -17.52 -19.24
CA ILE A 463 -11.31 -17.27 -17.79
C ILE A 463 -12.13 -18.30 -17.02
N ALA A 464 -13.37 -18.57 -17.47
CA ALA A 464 -14.23 -19.58 -16.87
C ALA A 464 -13.56 -20.98 -16.91
N LYS A 465 -12.98 -21.34 -18.06
CA LYS A 465 -12.22 -22.59 -18.24
C LYS A 465 -11.05 -22.70 -17.27
N GLN A 466 -10.24 -21.65 -17.12
CA GLN A 466 -9.08 -21.64 -16.21
C GLN A 466 -9.48 -21.74 -14.73
N GLU A 467 -10.53 -21.03 -14.30
CA GLU A 467 -11.00 -21.10 -12.91
C GLU A 467 -11.67 -22.44 -12.58
N ILE A 468 -12.49 -23.00 -13.49
CA ILE A 468 -13.05 -24.34 -13.34
C ILE A 468 -11.91 -25.37 -13.23
N GLU A 469 -10.91 -25.28 -14.11
CA GLU A 469 -9.77 -26.18 -14.11
C GLU A 469 -8.95 -26.08 -12.80
N ARG A 470 -8.76 -24.87 -12.28
CA ARG A 470 -8.05 -24.63 -11.02
C ARG A 470 -8.78 -25.23 -9.81
N GLU A 471 -10.09 -25.01 -9.71
CA GLU A 471 -10.92 -25.54 -8.62
C GLU A 471 -10.99 -27.06 -8.65
N ILE A 472 -11.12 -27.66 -9.84
CA ILE A 472 -11.20 -29.12 -9.97
C ILE A 472 -9.83 -29.77 -9.74
N ARG A 473 -8.72 -29.18 -10.22
CA ARG A 473 -7.36 -29.66 -9.91
C ARG A 473 -7.02 -29.62 -8.43
N ALA A 474 -7.67 -28.77 -7.63
CA ALA A 474 -7.47 -28.77 -6.18
C ALA A 474 -7.97 -30.06 -5.51
N VAL A 475 -8.81 -30.84 -6.21
CA VAL A 475 -9.44 -32.06 -5.68
C VAL A 475 -9.09 -33.31 -6.50
N ALA A 476 -8.78 -33.17 -7.78
CA ALA A 476 -8.36 -34.26 -8.67
C ALA A 476 -6.83 -34.50 -8.61
N HIS A 477 -6.42 -35.75 -8.75
CA HIS A 477 -5.00 -36.15 -8.70
C HIS A 477 -4.38 -36.24 -10.10
N GLY A 478 -5.21 -36.42 -11.14
CA GLY A 478 -4.81 -36.53 -12.54
C GLY A 478 -4.97 -35.26 -13.38
N HIS A 479 -4.79 -35.42 -14.70
CA HIS A 479 -5.05 -34.36 -15.69
C HIS A 479 -6.52 -33.98 -15.69
N VAL A 480 -6.82 -32.69 -15.81
CA VAL A 480 -8.18 -32.15 -15.90
C VAL A 480 -8.29 -31.41 -17.23
N ASP A 481 -9.28 -31.74 -18.04
CA ASP A 481 -9.64 -30.98 -19.23
C ASP A 481 -11.02 -30.37 -19.04
N VAL A 482 -11.23 -29.14 -19.53
CA VAL A 482 -12.50 -28.45 -19.41
C VAL A 482 -12.95 -27.96 -20.79
N GLU A 483 -14.17 -28.33 -21.17
CA GLU A 483 -14.88 -27.83 -22.35
C GLU A 483 -16.10 -27.04 -21.91
N LEU A 484 -16.31 -25.86 -22.48
CA LEU A 484 -17.48 -25.04 -22.15
C LEU A 484 -18.65 -25.37 -23.07
N THR A 485 -19.82 -25.59 -22.47
CA THR A 485 -21.09 -25.78 -23.15
C THR A 485 -21.92 -24.51 -23.02
N GLY A 486 -21.44 -23.43 -23.64
CA GLY A 486 -22.08 -22.11 -23.59
C GLY A 486 -21.60 -21.23 -22.44
N ASN A 487 -22.45 -20.29 -21.98
CA ASN A 487 -22.10 -19.31 -20.94
C ASN A 487 -22.30 -19.83 -19.51
N ASP A 488 -23.15 -20.85 -19.32
CA ASP A 488 -23.60 -21.33 -18.00
C ASP A 488 -23.35 -22.82 -17.75
N GLY A 489 -22.66 -23.52 -18.66
CA GLY A 489 -22.38 -24.96 -18.56
C GLY A 489 -20.95 -25.32 -18.94
N ALA A 490 -20.38 -26.34 -18.30
CA ALA A 490 -19.07 -26.89 -18.62
C ALA A 490 -19.05 -28.42 -18.49
N ILE A 491 -18.32 -29.09 -19.38
CA ILE A 491 -17.97 -30.51 -19.27
C ILE A 491 -16.52 -30.59 -18.79
N VAL A 492 -16.31 -31.29 -17.69
CA VAL A 492 -15.01 -31.47 -17.05
C VAL A 492 -14.61 -32.93 -17.15
N TYR A 493 -13.51 -33.19 -17.87
CA TYR A 493 -12.96 -34.52 -18.05
C TYR A 493 -11.85 -34.78 -17.02
N VAL A 494 -12.00 -35.87 -16.26
CA VAL A 494 -11.05 -36.31 -15.24
C VAL A 494 -10.72 -37.79 -15.39
N GLY A 495 -9.69 -38.28 -14.70
CA GLY A 495 -9.40 -39.72 -14.67
C GLY A 495 -10.52 -40.52 -13.96
N GLU A 496 -10.70 -41.80 -14.32
CA GLU A 496 -11.71 -42.68 -13.69
C GLU A 496 -11.62 -42.70 -12.15
N GLY A 497 -10.39 -42.65 -11.61
CA GLY A 497 -10.15 -42.62 -10.17
C GLY A 497 -10.50 -41.30 -9.48
N ASP A 498 -10.67 -40.22 -10.24
CA ASP A 498 -10.93 -38.87 -9.73
C ASP A 498 -12.42 -38.50 -9.74
N ILE A 499 -13.28 -39.19 -10.52
CA ILE A 499 -14.73 -38.89 -10.61
C ILE A 499 -15.39 -38.85 -9.24
N GLY A 500 -15.22 -39.92 -8.44
CA GLY A 500 -15.85 -40.00 -7.12
C GLY A 500 -15.32 -38.94 -6.15
N THR A 501 -14.07 -38.50 -6.33
CA THR A 501 -13.42 -37.49 -5.50
C THR A 501 -13.90 -36.09 -5.85
N VAL A 502 -14.08 -35.80 -7.14
CA VAL A 502 -14.57 -34.52 -7.66
C VAL A 502 -16.06 -34.34 -7.36
N ILE A 503 -16.89 -35.36 -7.60
CA ILE A 503 -18.34 -35.32 -7.33
C ILE A 503 -18.61 -35.27 -5.81
N GLY A 504 -17.84 -36.02 -5.02
CA GLY A 504 -18.01 -36.13 -3.57
C GLY A 504 -19.22 -36.99 -3.17
N LYS A 505 -19.36 -37.26 -1.85
CA LYS A 505 -20.46 -38.09 -1.33
C LYS A 505 -21.82 -37.45 -1.63
N GLY A 506 -22.63 -38.10 -2.46
CA GLY A 506 -23.96 -37.63 -2.83
C GLY A 506 -23.97 -36.38 -3.71
N GLY A 507 -22.86 -36.07 -4.40
CA GLY A 507 -22.77 -34.88 -5.26
C GLY A 507 -22.50 -33.57 -4.50
N GLY A 508 -22.32 -33.60 -3.18
CA GLY A 508 -22.19 -32.38 -2.38
C GLY A 508 -20.98 -31.51 -2.77
N ARG A 509 -19.85 -32.12 -3.17
CA ARG A 509 -18.63 -31.37 -3.48
C ARG A 509 -18.73 -30.69 -4.84
N ILE A 510 -19.27 -31.37 -5.86
CA ILE A 510 -19.49 -30.74 -7.15
C ILE A 510 -20.55 -29.64 -7.01
N ALA A 511 -21.62 -29.88 -6.26
CA ALA A 511 -22.62 -28.84 -5.98
C ALA A 511 -22.02 -27.62 -5.25
N ASP A 512 -21.09 -27.81 -4.32
CA ASP A 512 -20.37 -26.69 -3.67
C ASP A 512 -19.51 -25.90 -4.67
N ILE A 513 -18.86 -26.59 -5.62
CA ILE A 513 -18.06 -25.98 -6.69
C ILE A 513 -18.97 -25.24 -7.68
N GLU A 514 -20.07 -25.86 -8.12
CA GLU A 514 -21.10 -25.26 -8.97
C GLU A 514 -21.73 -24.02 -8.32
N ASN A 515 -22.06 -24.06 -7.02
CA ASN A 515 -22.60 -22.90 -6.29
C ASN A 515 -21.60 -21.74 -6.17
N ARG A 516 -20.30 -22.03 -6.10
CA ARG A 516 -19.24 -21.02 -6.04
C ARG A 516 -18.94 -20.41 -7.41
N LEU A 517 -18.97 -21.22 -8.47
CA LEU A 517 -18.65 -20.81 -9.84
C LEU A 517 -19.87 -20.30 -10.62
N GLY A 518 -21.08 -20.69 -10.19
CA GLY A 518 -22.34 -20.33 -10.84
C GLY A 518 -22.55 -20.99 -12.21
N ILE A 519 -21.91 -22.14 -12.47
CA ILE A 519 -21.91 -22.86 -13.75
C ILE A 519 -22.29 -24.32 -13.46
N GLU A 520 -23.11 -24.94 -14.31
CA GLU A 520 -23.42 -26.38 -14.25
C GLU A 520 -22.22 -27.19 -14.77
N ILE A 521 -21.75 -28.16 -13.99
CA ILE A 521 -20.54 -28.93 -14.30
C ILE A 521 -20.89 -30.40 -14.49
N ASP A 522 -20.78 -30.87 -15.73
CA ASP A 522 -20.90 -32.28 -16.08
C ASP A 522 -19.52 -32.95 -16.01
N VAL A 523 -19.34 -33.92 -15.09
CA VAL A 523 -18.05 -34.59 -14.86
C VAL A 523 -18.01 -35.91 -15.63
N ARG A 524 -17.06 -36.03 -16.55
CA ARG A 524 -16.88 -37.19 -17.45
C ARG A 524 -15.48 -37.79 -17.38
N THR A 525 -15.30 -39.01 -17.91
CA THR A 525 -13.95 -39.58 -18.06
C THR A 525 -13.27 -39.05 -19.31
N HIS A 526 -11.93 -39.00 -19.32
CA HIS A 526 -11.16 -38.67 -20.53
C HIS A 526 -11.48 -39.55 -21.74
N ASP A 527 -11.93 -40.79 -21.52
CA ASP A 527 -12.34 -41.71 -22.59
C ASP A 527 -13.65 -41.27 -23.29
N GLU A 528 -14.44 -40.41 -22.64
CA GLU A 528 -15.69 -39.84 -23.16
C GLU A 528 -15.46 -38.52 -23.91
N LYS A 529 -14.21 -38.05 -24.01
CA LYS A 529 -13.86 -36.83 -24.75
C LYS A 529 -13.97 -37.09 -26.26
N PRO A 530 -14.78 -36.35 -27.01
CA PRO A 530 -14.84 -36.48 -28.46
C PRO A 530 -13.46 -36.21 -29.06
N SER A 531 -12.92 -37.14 -29.86
CA SER A 531 -11.69 -36.90 -30.60
C SER A 531 -12.01 -36.13 -31.88
N ASP A 532 -11.41 -34.95 -32.05
CA ASP A 532 -11.53 -34.17 -33.27
C ASP A 532 -10.84 -34.89 -34.46
N GLY A 533 -11.64 -35.43 -35.38
CA GLY A 533 -11.18 -36.05 -36.62
C GLY A 533 -12.34 -36.46 -37.56
N PRO A 534 -12.26 -36.24 -38.88
CA PRO A 534 -13.44 -36.06 -39.72
C PRO A 534 -14.08 -37.35 -40.28
N SER A 535 -15.42 -37.39 -40.23
CA SER A 535 -16.39 -38.06 -41.11
C SER A 535 -16.13 -39.51 -41.56
N GLY A 536 -16.92 -40.45 -41.04
CA GLY A 536 -17.04 -41.83 -41.53
C GLY A 536 -18.48 -42.33 -41.54
N ASN A 537 -19.07 -42.35 -42.75
CA ASN A 537 -20.40 -42.85 -43.09
C ASN A 537 -20.55 -44.38 -42.83
N GLY A 538 -21.66 -44.86 -42.27
CA GLY A 538 -21.88 -46.31 -42.15
C GLY A 538 -23.18 -46.74 -41.48
N SER A 539 -24.02 -47.43 -42.24
CA SER A 539 -25.43 -47.77 -42.02
C SER A 539 -25.74 -49.00 -41.14
N GLY A 540 -26.98 -49.04 -40.62
CA GLY A 540 -27.80 -50.25 -40.43
C GLY A 540 -28.03 -50.63 -38.97
N GLY A 541 -29.21 -51.00 -38.49
CA GLY A 541 -30.52 -51.20 -39.10
C GLY A 541 -31.43 -52.00 -38.16
N ARG A 542 -32.72 -51.63 -38.16
CA ARG A 542 -33.94 -52.43 -37.93
C ARG A 542 -34.21 -53.18 -36.61
N GLY A 543 -35.48 -53.00 -36.18
CA GLY A 543 -36.35 -54.04 -35.61
C GLY A 543 -37.07 -53.52 -34.37
N GLY A 544 -38.29 -52.99 -34.47
CA GLY A 544 -39.55 -53.76 -34.43
C GLY A 544 -40.09 -53.73 -32.99
N GLY A 545 -41.32 -53.38 -32.65
CA GLY A 545 -42.62 -53.38 -33.31
C GLY A 545 -43.63 -53.80 -32.24
N GLY A 546 -44.80 -53.17 -32.14
CA GLY A 546 -45.84 -53.63 -31.22
C GLY A 546 -46.86 -52.57 -30.80
N SER A 547 -47.89 -52.39 -31.63
CA SER A 547 -49.11 -51.63 -31.35
C SER A 547 -50.15 -52.51 -30.68
N THR A 548 -50.92 -51.97 -29.72
CA THR A 548 -52.40 -52.08 -29.54
C THR A 548 -52.76 -51.41 -28.20
N GLY A 549 -53.88 -50.74 -27.97
CA GLY A 549 -55.07 -50.47 -28.75
C GLY A 549 -56.00 -49.55 -27.94
N SER A 550 -56.88 -48.86 -28.67
CA SER A 550 -57.88 -47.88 -28.21
C SER A 550 -58.92 -48.43 -27.23
N GLY A 551 -59.33 -47.59 -26.27
CA GLY A 551 -60.58 -47.73 -25.52
C GLY A 551 -61.18 -46.36 -25.23
N GLN A 552 -62.38 -46.10 -25.76
CA GLN A 552 -63.17 -44.89 -25.55
C GLN A 552 -64.35 -45.22 -24.59
N VAL A 553 -64.83 -44.21 -23.84
CA VAL A 553 -66.21 -43.96 -23.33
C VAL A 553 -66.28 -43.64 -21.81
N GLY A 554 -66.83 -42.45 -21.49
CA GLY A 554 -67.63 -42.21 -20.28
C GLY A 554 -67.35 -40.91 -19.52
N GLU A 555 -68.21 -39.89 -19.73
CA GLU A 555 -68.15 -38.53 -19.16
C GLU A 555 -68.28 -38.45 -17.62
N GLU A 556 -67.74 -37.34 -17.08
CA GLU A 556 -67.69 -36.88 -15.68
C GLU A 556 -66.63 -37.48 -14.74
N ARG A 557 -65.40 -37.68 -15.24
CA ARG A 557 -64.19 -37.76 -14.39
C ARG A 557 -63.06 -36.96 -15.03
N GLY A 558 -62.47 -36.02 -14.29
CA GLY A 558 -61.24 -35.34 -14.72
C GLY A 558 -60.13 -36.32 -15.06
N SER A 559 -59.20 -35.92 -15.92
CA SER A 559 -58.04 -36.74 -16.26
C SER A 559 -57.14 -36.87 -15.04
N VAL A 560 -56.77 -38.10 -14.68
CA VAL A 560 -55.76 -38.35 -13.65
C VAL A 560 -54.40 -38.08 -14.29
N VAL A 561 -53.63 -37.17 -13.71
CA VAL A 561 -52.31 -36.79 -14.21
C VAL A 561 -51.24 -37.22 -13.22
N GLN A 562 -50.10 -37.69 -13.73
CA GLN A 562 -48.94 -38.00 -12.92
C GLN A 562 -47.97 -36.81 -12.99
N PRO A 563 -47.76 -36.07 -11.89
CA PRO A 563 -46.88 -34.91 -11.91
C PRO A 563 -45.41 -35.34 -12.02
N GLU A 564 -44.63 -34.61 -12.82
CA GLU A 564 -43.18 -34.76 -12.91
C GLU A 564 -42.50 -33.61 -12.17
N ILE A 565 -41.57 -33.94 -11.26
CA ILE A 565 -40.86 -32.96 -10.44
C ILE A 565 -39.48 -32.74 -11.04
N THR A 566 -39.22 -31.50 -11.47
CA THR A 566 -37.90 -31.06 -11.97
C THR A 566 -37.19 -30.20 -10.91
N SER A 567 -35.97 -29.74 -11.21
CA SER A 567 -35.24 -28.83 -10.34
C SER A 567 -35.92 -27.46 -10.18
N ARG A 568 -36.71 -27.03 -11.17
CA ARG A 568 -37.32 -25.68 -11.22
C ARG A 568 -38.86 -25.66 -11.22
N HIS A 569 -39.53 -26.72 -11.69
CA HIS A 569 -40.99 -26.77 -11.83
C HIS A 569 -41.59 -28.13 -11.44
N VAL A 570 -42.84 -28.13 -10.96
CA VAL A 570 -43.73 -29.29 -10.96
C VAL A 570 -44.58 -29.23 -12.23
N VAL A 571 -44.45 -30.23 -13.09
CA VAL A 571 -45.07 -30.26 -14.42
C VAL A 571 -46.24 -31.25 -14.44
N LEU A 572 -47.39 -30.78 -14.88
CA LEU A 572 -48.60 -31.59 -15.10
C LEU A 572 -48.87 -31.67 -16.60
N ALA A 573 -48.66 -32.85 -17.19
CA ALA A 573 -49.05 -33.10 -18.58
C ALA A 573 -50.58 -33.16 -18.69
N VAL A 574 -51.15 -32.35 -19.57
CA VAL A 574 -52.60 -32.32 -19.85
C VAL A 574 -52.79 -32.65 -21.33
N ASP A 575 -53.29 -33.84 -21.61
CA ASP A 575 -53.33 -34.41 -22.97
C ASP A 575 -54.14 -33.54 -23.98
N GLU A 576 -55.11 -32.74 -23.51
CA GLU A 576 -55.98 -31.89 -24.35
C GLU A 576 -56.30 -30.53 -23.69
N GLY A 577 -56.47 -29.46 -24.49
CA GLY A 577 -56.94 -28.14 -24.00
C GLY A 577 -55.88 -27.03 -23.96
N VAL A 578 -54.95 -26.96 -24.93
CA VAL A 578 -53.94 -25.89 -25.02
C VAL A 578 -54.59 -24.50 -25.05
N GLY A 579 -54.25 -23.65 -24.08
CA GLY A 579 -54.81 -22.31 -23.92
C GLY A 579 -56.13 -22.28 -23.13
N GLU A 580 -56.68 -23.42 -22.73
CA GLU A 580 -57.86 -23.50 -21.87
C GLU A 580 -57.46 -23.44 -20.39
N THR A 581 -58.38 -22.92 -19.57
CA THR A 581 -58.22 -22.84 -18.13
C THR A 581 -58.75 -24.12 -17.48
N VAL A 582 -57.90 -24.76 -16.68
CA VAL A 582 -58.19 -26.02 -16.00
C VAL A 582 -58.04 -25.86 -14.50
N GLU A 583 -58.82 -26.61 -13.73
CA GLU A 583 -58.68 -26.74 -12.29
C GLU A 583 -57.92 -28.03 -11.95
N VAL A 584 -56.90 -27.89 -11.12
CA VAL A 584 -56.14 -29.00 -10.57
C VAL A 584 -56.70 -29.34 -9.20
N ARG A 585 -57.01 -30.61 -8.99
CA ARG A 585 -57.63 -31.13 -7.75
C ARG A 585 -56.84 -32.31 -7.21
N ALA A 586 -56.79 -32.47 -5.89
CA ALA A 586 -56.24 -33.65 -5.22
C ALA A 586 -57.38 -34.43 -4.53
N ASN A 587 -57.59 -35.70 -4.92
CA ASN A 587 -58.71 -36.54 -4.45
C ASN A 587 -60.10 -35.86 -4.57
N GLY A 588 -60.27 -34.97 -5.55
CA GLY A 588 -61.52 -34.23 -5.78
C GLY A 588 -61.62 -32.87 -5.07
N GLU A 589 -60.68 -32.52 -4.20
CA GLU A 589 -60.59 -31.18 -3.57
C GLU A 589 -59.77 -30.22 -4.44
N TYR A 590 -60.24 -28.98 -4.59
CA TYR A 590 -59.59 -27.94 -5.38
C TYR A 590 -58.23 -27.55 -4.79
N LEU A 591 -57.19 -27.50 -5.63
CA LEU A 591 -55.89 -26.93 -5.27
C LEU A 591 -55.72 -25.55 -5.90
N PHE A 592 -55.74 -25.46 -7.23
CA PHE A 592 -55.57 -24.19 -7.95
C PHE A 592 -56.10 -24.29 -9.38
N THR A 593 -56.22 -23.12 -10.03
CA THR A 593 -56.60 -22.99 -11.44
C THR A 593 -55.40 -22.51 -12.25
N ALA A 594 -55.15 -23.14 -13.40
CA ALA A 594 -54.06 -22.76 -14.29
C ALA A 594 -54.48 -22.85 -15.75
N THR A 595 -53.80 -22.12 -16.63
CA THR A 595 -54.02 -22.20 -18.08
C THR A 595 -53.00 -23.12 -18.69
N VAL A 596 -53.43 -24.04 -19.55
CA VAL A 596 -52.54 -25.02 -20.18
C VAL A 596 -51.65 -24.30 -21.19
N GLY A 597 -50.33 -24.48 -21.04
CA GLY A 597 -49.32 -23.88 -21.91
C GLY A 597 -49.36 -24.45 -23.32
N ARG A 598 -48.63 -23.79 -24.25
CA ARG A 598 -48.58 -24.20 -25.67
C ARG A 598 -48.07 -25.62 -25.91
N GLY A 599 -47.33 -26.19 -24.94
CA GLY A 599 -46.84 -27.56 -24.95
C GLY A 599 -47.81 -28.62 -24.41
N GLY A 600 -49.04 -28.25 -24.03
CA GLY A 600 -49.99 -29.21 -23.44
C GLY A 600 -49.68 -29.53 -21.98
N GLU A 601 -49.06 -28.60 -21.24
CA GLU A 601 -48.63 -28.81 -19.87
C GLU A 601 -48.93 -27.60 -18.99
N VAL A 602 -49.08 -27.85 -17.69
CA VAL A 602 -49.12 -26.82 -16.66
C VAL A 602 -47.83 -26.92 -15.86
N GLN A 603 -47.02 -25.85 -15.88
CA GLN A 603 -45.77 -25.78 -15.12
C GLN A 603 -45.96 -24.87 -13.91
N VAL A 604 -45.66 -25.38 -12.72
CA VAL A 604 -45.72 -24.61 -11.46
C VAL A 604 -44.30 -24.47 -10.91
N SER A 605 -43.80 -23.24 -10.78
CA SER A 605 -42.43 -23.00 -10.29
C SER A 605 -42.26 -23.45 -8.83
N ARG A 606 -41.20 -24.20 -8.55
CA ARG A 606 -40.87 -24.72 -7.22
C ARG A 606 -40.49 -23.56 -6.29
N GLY A 607 -40.94 -23.65 -5.04
CA GLY A 607 -40.86 -22.55 -4.06
C GLY A 607 -42.05 -21.58 -4.08
N SER A 608 -43.06 -21.81 -4.93
CA SER A 608 -44.36 -21.15 -4.81
C SER A 608 -45.27 -21.92 -3.84
N ALA A 609 -46.16 -21.22 -3.13
CA ALA A 609 -47.13 -21.85 -2.22
C ALA A 609 -47.99 -22.92 -2.92
N ILE A 610 -48.25 -22.75 -4.22
CA ILE A 610 -48.99 -23.70 -5.05
C ILE A 610 -48.16 -24.97 -5.33
N ALA A 611 -46.85 -24.83 -5.59
CA ALA A 611 -45.96 -25.97 -5.76
C ALA A 611 -45.81 -26.75 -4.45
N GLU A 612 -45.72 -26.07 -3.30
CA GLU A 612 -45.66 -26.73 -1.99
C GLU A 612 -46.91 -27.56 -1.71
N GLU A 613 -48.13 -27.04 -1.94
CA GLU A 613 -49.37 -27.81 -1.75
C GLU A 613 -49.48 -29.00 -2.71
N LEU A 614 -48.99 -28.85 -3.94
CA LEU A 614 -48.98 -29.92 -4.93
C LEU A 614 -47.95 -31.01 -4.59
N GLU A 615 -46.75 -30.65 -4.15
CA GLU A 615 -45.73 -31.56 -3.64
C GLU A 615 -46.22 -32.32 -2.40
N ASP A 616 -46.89 -31.64 -1.47
CA ASP A 616 -47.51 -32.25 -0.28
C ASP A 616 -48.60 -33.28 -0.64
N ALA A 617 -49.39 -33.01 -1.69
CA ALA A 617 -50.41 -33.94 -2.18
C ALA A 617 -49.78 -35.17 -2.85
N ILE A 618 -48.67 -35.00 -3.57
CA ILE A 618 -47.90 -36.09 -4.20
C ILE A 618 -47.27 -36.99 -3.14
N ASP A 619 -46.62 -36.40 -2.12
CA ASP A 619 -45.97 -37.14 -1.04
C ASP A 619 -46.98 -37.97 -0.22
N ARG A 620 -48.19 -37.43 -0.04
CA ARG A 620 -49.31 -38.15 0.59
C ARG A 620 -50.00 -39.15 -0.35
N LYS A 621 -49.48 -39.37 -1.56
CA LYS A 621 -49.98 -40.28 -2.60
C LYS A 621 -51.46 -40.02 -2.94
N ARG A 622 -51.88 -38.76 -2.93
CA ARG A 622 -53.23 -38.36 -3.34
C ARG A 622 -53.32 -38.37 -4.86
N THR A 623 -54.47 -38.78 -5.40
CA THR A 623 -54.70 -38.77 -6.85
C THR A 623 -54.89 -37.34 -7.32
N ILE A 624 -54.03 -36.87 -8.22
CA ILE A 624 -54.16 -35.55 -8.83
C ILE A 624 -55.01 -35.66 -10.09
N THR A 625 -56.07 -34.86 -10.17
CA THR A 625 -56.97 -34.80 -11.34
C THR A 625 -57.06 -33.39 -11.89
N VAL A 626 -57.08 -33.27 -13.21
CA VAL A 626 -57.30 -32.02 -13.92
C VAL A 626 -58.70 -32.04 -14.52
N VAL A 627 -59.49 -31.00 -14.26
CA VAL A 627 -60.84 -30.83 -14.83
C VAL A 627 -60.92 -29.48 -15.55
N PRO A 628 -61.66 -29.36 -16.67
CA PRO A 628 -61.92 -28.06 -17.29
C PRO A 628 -62.61 -27.12 -16.29
N ALA A 629 -62.12 -25.89 -16.17
CA ALA A 629 -62.76 -24.88 -15.32
C ALA A 629 -64.04 -24.39 -16.04
N ARG A 630 -65.21 -24.57 -15.41
CA ARG A 630 -66.49 -24.05 -15.94
C ARG A 630 -66.87 -22.73 -15.29
#